data_AF-A0A948AHI9-F1
#
_entry.id   AF-A0A948AHI9-F1
#
_cell.length_a   1.000
_cell.length_b   1.000
_cell.length_c   1.000
_cell.angle_alpha   90.00
_cell.angle_beta   90.00
_cell.angle_gamma   90.00
#
_symmetry.space_group_name_H-M   'P 1'
#
loop_
_entity.id
_entity.type
_entity.pdbx_description
1 polymer ?
#
loop_
_entity_poly.entity_id
_entity_poly.type
_entity_poly.pdbx_seq_one_letter_code
_entity_poly.pdbx_strand_id
1 'polypeptide(L)'
;PKDQKHIWQALIGGYLGRRPQLAGLILIMDIRHPLTDLDRSLLDWFRPSGRPVHVLLSKSDKLSRSQALPVLRQVSADLLEAGFNATVQLFSSPKRVGVEEAEAVVRGWLGVTKKAPAQGEDEGTGESSP
;
A
#
# COMPACT_ATOMS: atom_id res chain seq x y z
N PRO A 1 -7.87 -12.27 22.92
CA PRO A 1 -8.80 -11.64 21.94
C PRO A 1 -9.48 -10.32 22.36
N LYS A 2 -9.20 -9.76 23.56
CA LYS A 2 -9.50 -8.35 23.89
C LYS A 2 -8.21 -7.53 24.05
N ASP A 3 -7.14 -8.19 24.50
CA ASP A 3 -5.85 -7.54 24.78
C ASP A 3 -5.15 -7.01 23.53
N GLN A 4 -5.26 -7.71 22.38
CA GLN A 4 -4.70 -7.22 21.13
C GLN A 4 -5.38 -5.94 20.65
N LYS A 5 -6.71 -5.82 20.79
CA LYS A 5 -7.42 -4.59 20.40
C LYS A 5 -6.85 -3.40 21.16
N HIS A 6 -6.74 -3.49 22.49
CA HIS A 6 -6.24 -2.41 23.35
C HIS A 6 -4.79 -2.02 23.06
N ILE A 7 -3.90 -3.00 22.83
CA ILE A 7 -2.50 -2.75 22.48
C ILE A 7 -2.41 -1.96 21.15
N TRP A 8 -3.19 -2.35 20.15
CA TRP A 8 -3.23 -1.67 18.86
C TRP A 8 -3.83 -0.26 18.97
N GLN A 9 -4.88 -0.05 19.77
CA GLN A 9 -5.43 1.31 19.96
C GLN A 9 -4.41 2.25 20.61
N ALA A 10 -3.69 1.77 21.63
CA ALA A 10 -2.70 2.56 22.34
C ALA A 10 -1.44 2.87 21.50
N LEU A 11 -0.93 1.89 20.74
CA LEU A 11 0.23 2.06 19.87
C LEU A 11 -0.07 2.96 18.68
N ILE A 12 -1.20 2.76 18.00
CA ILE A 12 -1.52 3.46 16.77
C ILE A 12 -1.92 4.91 17.05
N GLY A 13 -2.84 5.14 18.00
CA GLY A 13 -3.33 6.49 18.28
C GLY A 13 -2.20 7.44 18.71
N GLY A 14 -1.23 6.93 19.46
CA GLY A 14 -0.07 7.71 19.90
C GLY A 14 0.96 7.98 18.79
N TYR A 15 1.18 7.02 17.89
CA TYR A 15 2.22 7.07 16.86
C TYR A 15 1.78 7.83 15.60
N LEU A 16 0.57 7.55 15.09
CA LEU A 16 0.08 8.14 13.84
C LEU A 16 -0.23 9.64 13.97
N GLY A 17 -0.70 10.09 15.13
CA GLY A 17 -1.09 11.48 15.34
C GLY A 17 0.06 12.47 15.56
N ARG A 18 1.28 11.99 15.88
CA ARG A 18 2.37 12.85 16.41
C ARG A 18 3.60 12.97 15.52
N ARG A 19 3.72 12.22 14.42
CA ARG A 19 4.92 12.23 13.57
C ARG A 19 4.76 13.05 12.29
N PRO A 20 5.44 14.21 12.19
CA PRO A 20 5.39 15.02 10.97
C PRO A 20 6.12 14.36 9.78
N GLN A 21 6.97 13.35 9.97
CA GLN A 21 7.70 12.69 8.86
C GLN A 21 6.96 11.50 8.22
N LEU A 22 5.78 11.11 8.70
CA LEU A 22 5.05 9.97 8.15
C LEU A 22 4.54 10.28 6.73
N ALA A 23 5.02 9.60 5.70
CA ALA A 23 4.66 9.95 4.31
C ALA A 23 3.23 9.50 3.91
N GLY A 24 2.73 8.44 4.53
CA GLY A 24 1.43 7.84 4.22
C GLY A 24 1.19 6.58 5.03
N LEU A 25 0.05 5.93 4.81
CA LEU A 25 -0.35 4.70 5.50
C LEU A 25 -0.60 3.57 4.49
N ILE A 26 0.13 2.46 4.63
CA ILE A 26 -0.20 1.20 3.95
C ILE A 26 -1.11 0.37 4.87
N LEU A 27 -2.33 0.09 4.44
CA LEU A 27 -3.29 -0.71 5.17
C LEU A 27 -3.48 -2.06 4.49
N ILE A 28 -3.10 -3.15 5.16
CA ILE A 28 -3.22 -4.51 4.64
C ILE A 28 -4.47 -5.15 5.25
N MET A 29 -5.42 -5.56 4.42
CA MET A 29 -6.64 -6.25 4.84
C MET A 29 -6.85 -7.54 4.04
N ASP A 30 -7.52 -8.53 4.62
CA ASP A 30 -7.85 -9.79 3.93
C ASP A 30 -9.03 -9.54 2.97
N ILE A 31 -8.87 -9.84 1.68
CA ILE A 31 -9.89 -9.56 0.66
C ILE A 31 -11.24 -10.24 0.94
N ARG A 32 -11.24 -11.31 1.73
CA ARG A 32 -12.47 -12.07 2.04
C ARG A 32 -13.35 -11.35 3.07
N HIS A 33 -12.75 -10.49 3.89
CA HIS A 33 -13.41 -9.72 4.94
C HIS A 33 -12.77 -8.33 5.07
N PRO A 34 -12.89 -7.47 4.05
CA PRO A 34 -12.30 -6.14 4.07
C PRO A 34 -13.06 -5.21 5.03
N LEU A 35 -12.42 -4.10 5.42
CA LEU A 35 -13.01 -3.03 6.24
C LEU A 35 -13.62 -3.52 7.56
N THR A 36 -12.83 -4.30 8.31
CA THR A 36 -13.18 -4.70 9.67
C THR A 36 -13.27 -3.49 10.61
N ASP A 37 -13.88 -3.65 11.78
CA ASP A 37 -13.98 -2.58 12.78
C ASP A 37 -12.61 -2.00 13.17
N LEU A 38 -11.57 -2.85 13.16
CA LEU A 38 -10.20 -2.43 13.46
C LEU A 38 -9.65 -1.53 12.34
N ASP A 39 -9.88 -1.90 11.08
CA ASP A 39 -9.45 -1.13 9.92
C ASP A 39 -10.12 0.26 9.91
N ARG A 40 -11.42 0.29 10.20
CA ARG A 40 -12.20 1.53 10.31
C ARG A 40 -11.67 2.43 11.43
N SER A 41 -11.42 1.86 12.61
CA SER A 41 -10.84 2.59 13.75
C SER A 41 -9.46 3.19 13.40
N LEU A 42 -8.64 2.44 12.67
CA LEU A 42 -7.30 2.88 12.25
C LEU A 42 -7.39 4.03 11.24
N LEU A 43 -8.30 3.92 10.26
CA LEU A 43 -8.58 4.97 9.30
C LEU A 43 -9.06 6.26 9.99
N ASP A 44 -9.96 6.13 10.97
CA ASP A 44 -10.46 7.27 11.74
C ASP A 44 -9.36 7.98 12.54
N TRP A 45 -8.42 7.23 13.14
CA TRP A 45 -7.26 7.83 13.79
C TRP A 45 -6.28 8.46 12.82
N PHE A 46 -6.18 7.93 11.60
CA PHE A 46 -5.30 8.49 10.57
C PHE A 46 -5.91 9.71 9.88
N ARG A 47 -7.23 9.85 9.90
CA ARG A 47 -7.99 10.92 9.25
C ARG A 47 -7.46 12.34 9.51
N PRO A 48 -7.10 12.75 10.74
CA PRO A 48 -6.58 14.09 11.01
C PRO A 48 -5.24 14.39 10.34
N SER A 49 -4.50 13.35 9.93
CA SER A 49 -3.19 13.53 9.27
C SER A 49 -3.31 14.07 7.85
N GLY A 50 -4.46 13.90 7.18
CA GLY A 50 -4.70 14.29 5.79
C GLY A 50 -3.80 13.60 4.76
N ARG A 51 -3.06 12.56 5.17
CA ARG A 51 -2.05 11.89 4.35
C ARG A 51 -2.65 10.79 3.49
N PRO A 52 -1.95 10.39 2.40
CA PRO A 52 -2.44 9.34 1.52
C PRO A 52 -2.50 7.99 2.23
N VAL A 53 -3.54 7.22 1.90
CA VAL A 53 -3.71 5.83 2.30
C VAL A 53 -3.60 4.94 1.07
N HIS A 54 -2.97 3.79 1.21
CA HIS A 54 -2.97 2.77 0.16
C HIS A 54 -3.29 1.41 0.75
N VAL A 55 -4.35 0.80 0.22
CA VAL A 55 -4.93 -0.44 0.73
C VAL A 55 -4.48 -1.62 -0.11
N LEU A 56 -3.92 -2.63 0.56
CA LEU A 56 -3.57 -3.91 -0.01
C LEU A 56 -4.62 -4.95 0.38
N LEU A 57 -5.45 -5.35 -0.59
CA LEU A 57 -6.38 -6.47 -0.44
C LEU A 57 -5.62 -7.79 -0.57
N SER A 58 -5.05 -8.22 0.55
CA SER A 58 -4.24 -9.43 0.68
C SER A 58 -5.05 -10.71 0.45
N LYS A 59 -4.35 -11.80 0.11
CA LYS A 59 -4.91 -13.12 -0.20
C LYS A 59 -5.89 -13.08 -1.39
N SER A 60 -5.64 -12.19 -2.34
CA SER A 60 -6.43 -12.11 -3.57
C SER A 60 -6.46 -13.42 -4.36
N ASP A 61 -5.48 -14.32 -4.16
CA ASP A 61 -5.45 -15.67 -4.71
C ASP A 61 -6.60 -16.59 -4.23
N LYS A 62 -7.30 -16.21 -3.15
CA LYS A 62 -8.42 -16.97 -2.60
C LYS A 62 -9.75 -16.66 -3.28
N LEU A 63 -9.78 -15.65 -4.15
CA LEU A 63 -10.98 -15.27 -4.90
C LEU A 63 -10.70 -15.36 -6.39
N SER A 64 -11.74 -15.69 -7.17
CA SER A 64 -11.67 -15.54 -8.61
C SER A 64 -11.60 -14.05 -8.99
N ARG A 65 -11.17 -13.76 -10.22
CA ARG A 65 -11.13 -12.37 -10.71
C ARG A 65 -12.51 -11.70 -10.67
N SER A 66 -13.58 -12.45 -10.97
CA SER A 66 -14.95 -11.93 -10.92
C SER A 66 -15.45 -11.64 -9.50
N GLN A 67 -14.88 -12.29 -8.49
CA GLN A 67 -15.16 -12.03 -7.07
C GLN A 67 -14.29 -10.91 -6.50
N ALA A 68 -13.02 -10.83 -6.91
CA ALA A 68 -12.06 -9.87 -6.37
C ALA A 68 -12.33 -8.43 -6.86
N LEU A 69 -12.71 -8.24 -8.13
CA LEU A 69 -12.92 -6.90 -8.69
C LEU A 69 -14.09 -6.13 -8.05
N PRO A 70 -15.26 -6.74 -7.77
CA PRO A 70 -16.32 -6.08 -7.01
C PRO A 70 -15.86 -5.62 -5.63
N VAL A 71 -15.10 -6.46 -4.90
CA VAL A 71 -14.58 -6.10 -3.58
C VAL A 71 -13.64 -4.90 -3.66
N LEU A 72 -12.72 -4.89 -4.63
CA LEU A 72 -11.82 -3.75 -4.85
C LEU A 72 -12.61 -2.46 -5.11
N ARG A 73 -13.62 -2.52 -5.98
CA ARG A 73 -14.47 -1.36 -6.30
C ARG A 73 -15.25 -0.88 -5.09
N GLN A 74 -15.83 -1.81 -4.32
CA GLN A 74 -16.58 -1.47 -3.11
C GLN A 74 -15.70 -0.76 -2.10
N VAL A 75 -14.53 -1.33 -1.77
CA VAL A 75 -13.60 -0.72 -0.81
C VAL A 75 -13.10 0.64 -1.31
N SER A 76 -12.85 0.78 -2.62
CA SER A 76 -12.45 2.07 -3.21
C SER A 76 -13.54 3.12 -3.07
N ALA A 77 -14.79 2.75 -3.33
CA ALA A 77 -15.95 3.64 -3.19
C ALA A 77 -16.16 4.03 -1.73
N ASP A 78 -16.16 3.07 -0.80
CA ASP A 78 -16.34 3.31 0.63
C ASP A 78 -15.31 4.30 1.20
N LEU A 79 -14.04 4.19 0.77
CA LEU A 79 -12.97 5.09 1.22
C LEU A 79 -13.12 6.49 0.62
N LEU A 80 -13.53 6.58 -0.64
CA LEU A 80 -13.80 7.85 -1.31
C LEU A 80 -14.99 8.57 -0.66
N GLU A 81 -16.09 7.87 -0.41
CA GLU A 81 -17.27 8.39 0.29
C GLU A 81 -16.93 8.85 1.72
N ALA A 82 -16.06 8.11 2.40
CA ALA A 82 -15.55 8.51 3.71
C ALA A 82 -14.58 9.71 3.65
N GLY A 83 -14.18 10.17 2.46
CA GLY A 83 -13.35 11.36 2.24
C GLY A 83 -11.84 11.10 2.37
N PHE A 84 -11.39 9.85 2.25
CA PHE A 84 -9.97 9.53 2.26
C PHE A 84 -9.34 9.71 0.87
N ASN A 85 -8.14 10.28 0.83
CA ASN A 85 -7.25 10.17 -0.33
C ASN A 85 -6.63 8.76 -0.34
N ALA A 86 -7.39 7.79 -0.82
CA ALA A 86 -7.04 6.38 -0.77
C ALA A 86 -6.93 5.75 -2.16
N THR A 87 -5.99 4.83 -2.30
CA THR A 87 -5.89 3.91 -3.45
C THR A 87 -6.02 2.47 -2.95
N VAL A 88 -6.54 1.56 -3.77
CA VAL A 88 -6.80 0.17 -3.39
C VAL A 88 -6.31 -0.75 -4.49
N GLN A 89 -5.57 -1.80 -4.12
CA GLN A 89 -5.09 -2.81 -5.07
C GLN A 89 -5.26 -4.23 -4.54
N LEU A 90 -5.23 -5.19 -5.47
CA LEU A 90 -5.15 -6.61 -5.13
C LEU A 90 -3.72 -6.99 -4.75
N PHE A 91 -3.58 -7.84 -3.73
CA PHE A 91 -2.28 -8.30 -3.28
C PHE A 91 -2.28 -9.79 -2.94
N SER A 92 -1.28 -10.53 -3.42
CA SER A 92 -1.06 -11.92 -3.03
C SER A 92 0.43 -12.17 -2.84
N SER A 93 0.83 -12.36 -1.58
CA SER A 93 2.21 -12.74 -1.24
C SER A 93 2.62 -14.07 -1.87
N PRO A 94 1.80 -15.15 -1.83
CA PRO A 94 2.18 -16.42 -2.44
C PRO A 94 2.31 -16.35 -3.98
N LYS A 95 1.51 -15.50 -4.63
CA LYS A 95 1.53 -15.34 -6.09
C LYS A 95 2.38 -14.15 -6.57
N ARG A 96 3.01 -13.41 -5.64
CA ARG A 96 3.76 -12.17 -5.91
C ARG A 96 2.97 -11.16 -6.75
N VAL A 97 1.66 -11.10 -6.56
CA VAL A 97 0.78 -10.16 -7.28
C VAL A 97 0.70 -8.85 -6.50
N GLY A 98 0.80 -7.73 -7.21
CA GLY A 98 0.67 -6.38 -6.65
C GLY A 98 1.91 -5.83 -5.97
N VAL A 99 3.05 -6.55 -6.00
CA VAL A 99 4.30 -6.11 -5.35
C VAL A 99 4.87 -4.86 -6.04
N GLU A 100 4.94 -4.86 -7.37
CA GLU A 100 5.49 -3.73 -8.13
C GLU A 100 4.63 -2.47 -7.99
N GLU A 101 3.30 -2.62 -7.96
CA GLU A 101 2.37 -1.51 -7.76
C GLU A 101 2.51 -0.91 -6.35
N ALA A 102 2.55 -1.75 -5.31
CA ALA A 102 2.73 -1.31 -3.94
C ALA A 102 4.09 -0.61 -3.75
N GLU A 103 5.13 -1.15 -4.37
CA GLU A 103 6.46 -0.55 -4.39
C GLU A 103 6.45 0.82 -5.07
N ALA A 104 5.79 0.97 -6.21
CA ALA A 104 5.69 2.23 -6.94
C ALA A 104 4.98 3.30 -6.10
N VAL A 105 3.89 2.94 -5.40
CA VAL A 105 3.17 3.84 -4.49
C VAL A 105 4.08 4.34 -3.36
N VAL A 106 4.75 3.41 -2.68
CA VAL A 106 5.66 3.77 -1.56
C VAL A 106 6.83 4.62 -2.05
N ARG A 107 7.43 4.30 -3.21
CA ARG A 107 8.48 5.12 -3.82
C ARG A 107 7.99 6.53 -4.14
N GLY A 108 6.77 6.65 -4.67
CA GLY A 108 6.12 7.93 -4.95
C GLY A 108 5.99 8.79 -3.69
N TRP A 109 5.55 8.19 -2.58
CA TRP A 109 5.45 8.89 -1.29
C TRP A 109 6.80 9.32 -0.72
N LEU A 110 7.85 8.53 -0.94
CA LEU A 110 9.20 8.81 -0.46
C LEU A 110 10.02 9.70 -1.40
N GLY A 111 9.49 10.05 -2.57
CA GLY A 111 10.22 10.82 -3.58
C GLY A 111 11.44 10.09 -4.17
N VAL A 112 11.47 8.76 -4.10
CA VAL A 112 12.61 7.94 -4.57
C VAL A 112 12.36 7.55 -6.03
N THR A 113 13.06 8.17 -6.97
CA THR A 113 13.02 7.78 -8.39
C THR A 113 13.87 6.54 -8.63
N LYS A 114 13.35 5.56 -9.38
CA LYS A 114 14.11 4.37 -9.79
C LYS A 114 15.35 4.82 -10.57
N LYS A 115 16.55 4.50 -10.07
CA LYS A 115 17.79 4.68 -10.83
C LYS A 115 17.63 3.89 -12.13
N ALA A 116 17.76 4.57 -13.28
CA ALA A 116 17.82 3.89 -14.57
C ALA A 116 18.89 2.79 -14.51
N PRO A 117 18.66 1.61 -15.11
CA PRO A 117 19.70 0.59 -15.15
C PRO A 117 20.95 1.23 -15.78
N ALA A 118 22.07 1.16 -15.07
CA ALA A 118 23.36 1.60 -15.59
C ALA A 118 23.57 0.84 -16.91
N GLN A 119 23.61 1.59 -18.02
CA GLN A 119 24.02 1.03 -19.30
C GLN A 119 25.43 0.46 -19.10
N GLY A 120 25.58 -0.82 -19.46
CA GLY A 120 26.83 -1.55 -19.32
C GLY A 120 27.97 -0.76 -19.93
N GLU A 121 29.02 -0.57 -19.13
CA GLU A 121 30.37 -0.53 -19.63
C GLU A 121 30.60 -1.90 -20.29
N ASP A 122 30.68 -1.93 -21.62
CA ASP A 122 31.32 -3.03 -22.32
C ASP A 122 32.33 -2.43 -23.30
N GLU A 123 33.58 -2.78 -23.07
CA GLU A 123 34.77 -2.33 -23.78
C GLU A 123 34.77 -2.90 -25.21
N GLY A 124 35.16 -2.06 -26.17
CA GLY A 124 35.34 -2.43 -27.56
C GLY A 124 36.55 -1.75 -28.15
N THR A 125 37.73 -2.23 -27.76
CA THR A 125 39.04 -2.01 -28.41
C THR A 125 38.94 -2.16 -29.93
N GLY A 126 39.45 -1.19 -30.69
CA GLY A 126 39.37 -1.17 -32.15
C GLY A 126 40.32 -0.17 -32.77
N GLU A 127 41.60 -0.46 -32.67
CA GLU A 127 42.70 0.14 -33.41
C GLU A 127 42.49 0.04 -34.92
N SER A 128 42.63 1.14 -35.67
CA SER A 128 43.34 1.21 -36.96
C SER A 128 43.22 2.60 -37.63
N SER A 129 44.38 3.20 -37.86
CA SER A 129 44.62 4.28 -38.83
C SER A 129 44.35 3.80 -40.28
N PRO A 130 44.29 4.73 -41.24
CA PRO A 130 45.51 5.12 -41.94
C PRO A 130 45.79 6.63 -41.94
#